data_AF-M7SVV8-F1
#
_entry.id   AF-M7SVV8-F1
#
_cell.length_a   1.000
_cell.length_b   1.000
_cell.length_c   1.000
_cell.angle_alpha   90.00
_cell.angle_beta   90.00
_cell.angle_gamma   90.00
#
_symmetry.space_group_name_H-M   'P 1'
#
loop_
_entity.id
_entity.type
_entity.pdbx_description
1 polymer ?
#
loop_
_entity_poly.entity_id
_entity_poly.type
_entity_poly.pdbx_seq_one_letter_code
_entity_poly.pdbx_strand_id
1 'polypeptide(L)'
;MLEPWDELLNLHKERRLCADDLEIIKTACYKDHGKQHVLQCPECRDRLLNRMRDRYLNSSTKEWFSGRRLFLQELDTMFSKARGGNLDFKTIEQRIHDEKKEWYRDKVKNLGLHAATKSPSQGRLLQHKLNDTSITTEELATELRAAISDDGLSHEVALDDFLNRLKDAKSPQARNEIYVDVFFKPIIDTQGPGKYGKYVDMVRSGIPIMDVMNTMLRDRQSAQSEQDQKQRLQGKLDELKRAKAAHELSLAKKQKARQDRAAAAAAAAASDDQSQLPPCTACSKALDAQDFLACPLCHILSEQYKVENKPVLYCSQKCHDEDYRHRDELHIPERKRKHSEIDDENQLEFALEDKTQYQARKIEEHFITLDDAIKKYQQRTGATVSLE
;
A
#
# COMPACT_ATOMS: atom_id res chain seq x y z
N MET A 1 6.24 7.21 -45.44
CA MET A 1 7.36 7.55 -44.52
C MET A 1 8.35 6.40 -44.62
N LEU A 2 9.64 6.66 -44.81
CA LEU A 2 10.63 5.56 -44.83
C LEU A 2 10.74 4.99 -43.43
N GLU A 3 10.71 3.67 -43.30
CA GLU A 3 10.94 3.04 -42.01
C GLU A 3 12.46 3.01 -41.70
N PRO A 4 12.86 2.91 -40.42
CA PRO A 4 14.28 2.92 -40.05
C PRO A 4 15.11 1.85 -40.78
N TRP A 5 14.50 0.70 -41.09
CA TRP A 5 15.13 -0.39 -41.83
C TRP A 5 15.34 -0.06 -43.30
N ASP A 6 14.47 0.77 -43.90
CA ASP A 6 14.64 1.26 -45.27
C ASP A 6 15.83 2.20 -45.37
N GLU A 7 16.06 3.02 -44.33
CA GLU A 7 17.27 3.83 -44.23
C GLU A 7 18.52 2.94 -44.19
N LEU A 8 18.51 1.86 -43.41
CA LEU A 8 19.63 0.89 -43.36
C LEU A 8 19.86 0.18 -44.69
N LEU A 9 18.79 -0.28 -45.37
CA LEU A 9 18.89 -0.92 -46.68
C LEU A 9 19.46 0.03 -47.73
N ASN A 10 19.02 1.29 -47.74
CA ASN A 10 19.56 2.32 -48.62
C ASN A 10 21.05 2.58 -48.32
N LEU A 11 21.43 2.67 -47.05
CA LEU A 11 22.84 2.82 -46.64
C LEU A 11 23.71 1.64 -47.12
N HIS A 12 23.22 0.40 -47.00
CA HIS A 12 23.93 -0.78 -47.49
C HIS A 12 24.09 -0.74 -49.02
N LYS A 13 23.05 -0.32 -49.74
CA LYS A 13 23.08 -0.16 -51.20
C LYS A 13 24.11 0.90 -51.63
N GLU A 14 24.09 2.08 -51.03
CA GLU A 14 25.03 3.17 -51.37
C GLU A 14 26.49 2.82 -51.07
N ARG A 15 26.74 2.13 -49.94
CA ARG A 15 28.09 1.62 -49.63
C ARG A 15 28.56 0.60 -50.65
N ARG A 16 27.68 -0.32 -51.05
CA ARG A 16 28.00 -1.34 -52.06
C ARG A 16 28.29 -0.71 -53.42
N LEU A 17 27.47 0.23 -53.88
CA LEU A 17 27.71 0.96 -55.13
C LEU A 17 29.07 1.66 -55.11
N CYS A 18 29.42 2.32 -54.00
CA CYS A 18 30.73 2.94 -53.87
C CYS A 18 31.87 1.93 -53.90
N ALA A 19 31.73 0.77 -53.24
CA ALA A 19 32.74 -0.28 -53.26
C ALA A 19 32.92 -0.87 -54.66
N ASP A 20 31.82 -1.14 -55.36
CA ASP A 20 31.81 -1.67 -56.72
C ASP A 20 32.48 -0.67 -57.68
N ASP A 21 32.17 0.63 -57.59
CA ASP A 21 32.82 1.68 -58.39
C ASP A 21 34.33 1.77 -58.13
N LEU A 22 34.76 1.61 -56.87
CA LEU A 22 36.19 1.60 -56.53
C LEU A 22 36.92 0.38 -57.10
N GLU A 23 36.27 -0.80 -57.10
CA GLU A 23 36.82 -2.00 -57.74
C GLU A 23 36.87 -1.87 -59.27
N ILE A 24 35.89 -1.21 -59.89
CA ILE A 24 35.93 -0.87 -61.33
C ILE A 24 37.15 0.01 -61.62
N ILE A 25 37.42 1.03 -60.81
CA ILE A 25 38.61 1.89 -60.97
C ILE A 25 39.91 1.10 -60.82
N LYS A 26 39.98 0.19 -59.83
CA LYS A 26 41.16 -0.67 -59.61
C LYS A 26 41.42 -1.60 -60.78
N THR A 27 40.39 -2.28 -61.25
CA THR A 27 40.49 -3.23 -62.37
C THR A 27 40.80 -2.53 -63.69
N ALA A 28 40.23 -1.35 -63.94
CA ALA A 28 40.57 -0.51 -65.09
C ALA A 28 42.04 -0.03 -65.02
N CYS A 29 42.52 0.39 -63.86
CA CYS A 29 43.92 0.80 -63.69
C CYS A 29 44.91 -0.32 -64.01
N TYR A 30 44.59 -1.56 -63.62
CA TYR A 30 45.42 -2.72 -63.92
C TYR A 30 45.42 -3.02 -65.44
N LYS A 31 44.25 -2.97 -66.09
CA LYS A 31 44.10 -3.27 -67.52
C LYS A 31 44.67 -2.19 -68.43
N ASP A 32 44.36 -0.93 -68.15
CA ASP A 32 44.61 0.18 -69.07
C ASP A 32 46.00 0.81 -68.82
N HIS A 33 46.46 0.83 -67.57
CA HIS A 33 47.72 1.49 -67.18
C HIS A 33 48.81 0.53 -66.70
N GLY A 34 48.51 -0.77 -66.59
CA GLY A 34 49.47 -1.81 -66.20
C GLY A 34 50.05 -1.65 -64.79
N LYS A 35 49.43 -0.83 -63.93
CA LYS A 35 49.89 -0.60 -62.56
C LYS A 35 49.23 -1.58 -61.60
N GLN A 36 50.03 -2.17 -60.71
CA GLN A 36 49.54 -3.12 -59.69
C GLN A 36 48.76 -2.40 -58.57
N HIS A 37 49.06 -1.12 -58.31
CA HIS A 37 48.39 -0.35 -57.26
C HIS A 37 47.89 1.01 -57.81
N VAL A 38 46.60 1.30 -57.61
CA VAL A 38 45.94 2.53 -58.11
C VAL A 38 46.62 3.81 -57.62
N LEU A 39 47.17 3.80 -56.40
CA LEU A 39 47.88 4.96 -55.84
C LEU A 39 49.16 5.33 -56.60
N GLN A 40 49.74 4.41 -57.38
CA GLN A 40 50.92 4.66 -58.20
C GLN A 40 50.58 5.28 -59.57
N CYS A 41 49.28 5.34 -59.92
CA CYS A 41 48.79 5.97 -61.14
C CYS A 41 48.14 7.32 -60.80
N PRO A 42 48.71 8.46 -61.21
CA PRO A 42 48.14 9.77 -60.91
C PRO A 42 46.68 9.93 -61.35
N GLU A 43 46.34 9.49 -62.57
CA GLU A 43 44.99 9.58 -63.11
C GLU A 43 43.97 8.74 -62.32
N CYS A 44 44.30 7.47 -62.05
CA CYS A 44 43.41 6.57 -61.33
C CYS A 44 43.33 6.93 -59.83
N ARG A 45 44.40 7.48 -59.26
CA ARG A 45 44.41 8.03 -57.89
C ARG A 45 43.43 9.19 -57.76
N ASP A 46 43.43 10.12 -58.72
CA ASP A 46 42.50 11.26 -58.70
C ASP A 46 41.04 10.80 -58.90
N ARG A 47 40.79 9.85 -59.80
CA ARG A 47 39.45 9.25 -59.98
C ARG A 47 38.97 8.56 -58.70
N LEU A 48 39.85 7.79 -58.05
CA LEU A 48 39.54 7.10 -56.79
C LEU A 48 39.22 8.10 -55.68
N LEU A 49 40.03 9.15 -55.53
CA LEU A 49 39.82 10.22 -54.56
C LEU A 49 38.49 10.96 -54.79
N ASN A 50 38.18 11.29 -56.05
CA ASN A 50 36.93 11.96 -56.40
C ASN A 50 35.73 11.08 -56.05
N ARG A 51 35.79 9.79 -56.38
CA ARG A 51 34.69 8.87 -56.07
C ARG A 51 34.45 8.72 -54.57
N MET A 52 35.52 8.67 -53.77
CA MET A 52 35.44 8.66 -52.30
C MET A 52 34.90 9.98 -51.75
N ARG A 53 35.33 11.12 -52.29
CA ARG A 53 34.81 12.45 -51.93
C ARG A 53 33.31 12.57 -52.23
N ASP A 54 32.88 12.14 -53.41
CA ASP A 54 31.49 12.19 -53.85
C ASP A 54 30.55 11.38 -52.96
N ARG A 55 31.04 10.27 -52.37
CA ARG A 55 30.27 9.45 -51.43
C ARG A 55 29.73 10.25 -50.25
N TYR A 56 30.48 11.25 -49.77
CA TYR A 56 30.11 12.05 -48.60
C TYR A 56 29.43 13.36 -48.99
N LEU A 57 29.89 14.01 -50.06
CA LEU A 57 29.44 15.37 -50.41
C LEU A 57 28.26 15.38 -51.38
N ASN A 58 28.15 14.36 -52.23
CA ASN A 58 27.15 14.27 -53.29
C ASN A 58 26.20 13.07 -53.06
N SER A 59 26.04 12.63 -51.81
CA SER A 59 25.09 11.56 -51.48
C SER A 59 23.66 12.05 -51.72
N SER A 60 22.92 11.34 -52.56
CA SER A 60 21.49 11.57 -52.81
C SER A 60 20.60 11.11 -51.67
N THR A 61 21.13 10.34 -50.72
CA THR A 61 20.41 9.78 -49.58
C THR A 61 20.74 10.51 -48.30
N LYS A 62 19.76 10.60 -47.39
CA LYS A 62 19.98 11.14 -46.05
C LYS A 62 20.70 10.10 -45.20
N GLU A 63 21.92 10.41 -44.74
CA GLU A 63 22.78 9.55 -43.94
C GLU A 63 23.14 10.19 -42.60
N TRP A 64 23.94 9.48 -41.81
CA TRP A 64 24.39 9.92 -40.48
C TRP A 64 25.16 11.24 -40.51
N PHE A 65 25.85 11.55 -41.61
CA PHE A 65 26.55 12.83 -41.81
C PHE A 65 25.67 13.91 -42.45
N SER A 66 24.46 13.60 -42.92
CA SER A 66 23.56 14.55 -43.58
C SER A 66 23.00 15.56 -42.58
N GLY A 67 23.68 16.70 -42.48
CA GLY A 67 23.42 17.75 -41.49
C GLY A 67 24.68 18.28 -40.81
N ARG A 68 25.80 17.54 -40.90
CA ARG A 68 27.09 17.92 -40.30
C ARG A 68 27.90 18.79 -41.25
N ARG A 69 27.41 20.01 -41.52
CA ARG A 69 27.98 20.92 -42.53
C ARG A 69 29.46 21.23 -42.30
N LEU A 70 29.87 21.48 -41.06
CA LEU A 70 31.27 21.78 -40.72
C LEU A 70 32.18 20.58 -41.00
N PHE A 71 31.76 19.38 -40.58
CA PHE A 71 32.48 18.14 -40.88
C PHE A 71 32.61 17.89 -42.39
N LEU A 72 31.54 18.10 -43.16
CA LEU A 72 31.59 17.92 -44.61
C LEU A 72 32.55 18.93 -45.29
N GLN A 73 32.58 20.18 -44.84
CA GLN A 73 33.54 21.20 -45.32
C GLN A 73 34.99 20.86 -44.95
N GLU A 74 35.20 20.37 -43.72
CA GLU A 74 36.52 19.89 -43.27
C GLU A 74 36.98 18.71 -44.13
N LEU A 75 36.10 17.73 -44.34
CA LEU A 75 36.37 16.54 -45.14
C LEU A 75 36.68 16.91 -46.60
N ASP A 76 35.97 17.88 -47.17
CA ASP A 76 36.25 18.44 -48.50
C ASP A 76 37.68 18.99 -48.61
N THR A 77 38.09 19.73 -47.59
CA THR A 77 39.44 20.30 -47.49
C THR A 77 40.48 19.19 -47.33
N MET A 78 40.19 18.16 -46.54
CA MET A 78 41.08 17.01 -46.36
C MET A 78 41.26 16.22 -47.66
N PHE A 79 40.20 15.94 -48.41
CA PHE A 79 40.30 15.29 -49.73
C PHE A 79 41.09 16.15 -50.73
N SER A 80 40.93 17.47 -50.68
CA SER A 80 41.71 18.40 -51.52
C SER A 80 43.21 18.35 -51.18
N LYS A 81 43.56 18.29 -49.89
CA LYS A 81 44.95 18.13 -49.42
C LYS A 81 45.53 16.75 -49.78
N ALA A 82 44.74 15.69 -49.68
CA ALA A 82 45.15 14.33 -50.06
C ALA A 82 45.40 14.19 -51.56
N ARG A 83 44.64 14.92 -52.40
CA ARG A 83 44.93 15.03 -53.84
C ARG A 83 46.31 15.66 -54.09
N GLY A 84 46.63 16.72 -53.36
CA GLY A 84 47.95 17.36 -53.38
C GLY A 84 49.09 16.57 -52.73
N GLY A 85 48.83 15.37 -52.19
CA GLY A 85 49.84 14.56 -51.50
C GLY A 85 50.24 15.04 -50.10
N ASN A 86 49.57 16.06 -49.57
CA ASN A 86 49.88 16.69 -48.29
C ASN A 86 49.15 16.04 -47.09
N LEU A 87 48.32 15.03 -47.34
CA LEU A 87 47.54 14.36 -46.32
C LEU A 87 47.37 12.88 -46.69
N ASP A 88 47.55 12.00 -45.72
CA ASP A 88 47.36 10.56 -45.88
C ASP A 88 45.87 10.17 -45.72
N PHE A 89 45.49 9.07 -46.39
CA PHE A 89 44.16 8.48 -46.32
C PHE A 89 43.79 8.03 -44.91
N LYS A 90 44.78 7.52 -44.15
CA LYS A 90 44.55 7.09 -42.76
C LYS A 90 44.04 8.23 -41.89
N THR A 91 44.51 9.46 -42.11
CA THR A 91 44.04 10.64 -41.38
C THR A 91 42.59 10.98 -41.72
N ILE A 92 42.20 10.83 -42.99
CA ILE A 92 40.81 11.01 -43.44
C ILE A 92 39.90 9.96 -42.79
N GLU A 93 40.29 8.69 -42.84
CA GLU A 93 39.54 7.58 -42.24
C GLU A 93 39.37 7.77 -40.73
N GLN A 94 40.45 8.15 -40.03
CA GLN A 94 40.41 8.42 -38.60
C GLN A 94 39.42 9.54 -38.27
N ARG A 95 39.46 10.66 -39.01
CA ARG A 95 38.53 11.78 -38.80
C ARG A 95 37.07 11.38 -39.02
N ILE A 96 36.79 10.59 -40.07
CA ILE A 96 35.45 10.06 -40.34
C ILE A 96 35.00 9.15 -39.19
N HIS A 97 35.89 8.30 -38.70
CA HIS A 97 35.60 7.40 -37.59
C HIS A 97 35.29 8.17 -36.29
N ASP A 98 36.08 9.19 -35.97
CA ASP A 98 35.87 10.03 -34.77
C ASP A 98 34.56 10.83 -34.86
N GLU A 99 34.24 11.40 -36.02
CA GLU A 99 32.94 12.06 -36.24
C GLU A 99 31.77 11.08 -36.06
N LYS A 100 31.93 9.85 -36.56
CA LYS A 100 30.91 8.81 -36.44
C LYS A 100 30.69 8.39 -34.99
N LYS A 101 31.75 8.33 -34.17
CA LYS A 101 31.66 8.08 -32.72
C LYS A 101 30.86 9.18 -32.03
N GLU A 102 31.17 10.44 -32.32
CA GLU A 102 30.47 11.58 -31.76
C GLU A 102 28.99 11.61 -32.18
N TRP A 103 28.73 11.34 -33.47
CA TRP A 103 27.38 11.20 -33.99
C TRP A 103 26.58 10.11 -33.30
N TYR A 104 27.17 8.93 -33.11
CA TYR A 104 26.49 7.83 -32.46
C TYR A 104 26.09 8.20 -31.03
N ARG A 105 26.99 8.84 -30.28
CA ARG A 105 26.73 9.29 -28.91
C ARG A 105 25.63 10.33 -28.85
N ASP A 106 25.70 11.36 -29.68
CA ASP A 106 24.66 12.40 -29.76
C ASP A 106 23.30 11.79 -30.14
N LYS A 107 23.28 10.89 -31.12
CA LYS A 107 22.07 10.20 -31.55
C LYS A 107 21.45 9.39 -30.41
N VAL A 108 22.24 8.59 -29.70
CA VAL A 108 21.74 7.78 -28.58
C VAL A 108 21.23 8.66 -27.44
N LYS A 109 21.92 9.76 -27.10
CA LYS A 109 21.45 10.72 -26.10
C LYS A 109 20.08 11.28 -26.45
N ASN A 110 19.89 11.67 -27.72
CA ASN A 110 18.65 12.26 -28.22
C ASN A 110 17.50 11.25 -28.36
N LEU A 111 17.80 9.95 -28.45
CA LEU A 111 16.78 8.89 -28.51
C LEU A 111 16.10 8.59 -27.17
N GLY A 112 16.64 9.11 -26.05
CA GLY A 112 16.00 8.92 -24.73
C GLY A 112 16.00 7.45 -24.26
N LEU A 113 16.92 6.62 -24.75
CA LEU A 113 16.94 5.17 -24.47
C LEU A 113 17.08 4.80 -22.99
N HIS A 114 17.49 5.74 -22.13
CA HIS A 114 17.50 5.56 -20.68
C HIS A 114 16.11 5.22 -20.11
N ALA A 115 15.04 5.71 -20.73
CA ALA A 115 13.67 5.41 -20.32
C ALA A 115 13.23 3.97 -20.64
N ALA A 116 13.94 3.29 -21.55
CA ALA A 116 13.67 1.91 -21.93
C ALA A 116 14.45 0.88 -21.07
N THR A 117 15.25 1.34 -20.10
CA THR A 117 16.03 0.45 -19.22
C THR A 117 15.16 -0.22 -18.16
N LYS A 118 15.60 -1.39 -17.67
CA LYS A 118 14.81 -2.21 -16.72
C LYS A 118 14.62 -1.53 -15.36
N SER A 119 15.53 -0.63 -14.98
CA SER A 119 15.46 0.08 -13.72
C SER A 119 15.97 1.52 -13.82
N PRO A 120 15.46 2.45 -12.97
CA PRO A 120 15.95 3.82 -12.93
C PRO A 120 17.45 3.94 -12.63
N SER A 121 18.05 2.98 -11.90
CA SER A 121 19.48 2.97 -11.61
C SER A 121 20.32 2.60 -12.83
N GLN A 122 19.87 1.63 -13.64
CA GLN A 122 20.50 1.30 -14.93
C GLN A 122 20.40 2.46 -15.91
N GLY A 123 19.26 3.16 -15.95
CA GLY A 123 19.09 4.36 -16.78
C GLY A 123 20.11 5.46 -16.45
N ARG A 124 20.37 5.71 -15.15
CA ARG A 124 21.40 6.68 -14.72
C ARG A 124 22.82 6.24 -15.08
N LEU A 125 23.14 4.96 -14.87
CA LEU A 125 24.45 4.41 -15.24
C LEU A 125 24.71 4.54 -16.74
N LEU A 126 23.70 4.22 -17.55
CA LEU A 126 23.76 4.36 -19.01
C LEU A 126 23.96 5.83 -19.41
N GLN A 127 23.27 6.76 -18.77
CA GLN A 127 23.45 8.20 -19.02
C GLN A 127 24.87 8.68 -18.69
N HIS A 128 25.47 8.18 -17.61
CA HIS A 128 26.86 8.46 -17.28
C HIS A 128 27.82 7.93 -18.37
N LYS A 129 27.65 6.67 -18.79
CA LYS A 129 28.46 6.06 -19.87
C LYS A 129 28.31 6.78 -21.22
N LEU A 130 27.12 7.32 -21.51
CA LEU A 130 26.90 8.12 -22.73
C LEU A 130 27.70 9.44 -22.73
N ASN A 131 27.92 10.02 -21.55
CA ASN A 131 28.71 11.24 -21.39
C ASN A 131 30.22 10.97 -21.31
N ASP A 132 30.62 9.73 -21.02
CA ASP A 132 32.02 9.33 -20.97
C ASP A 132 32.58 9.10 -22.39
N THR A 133 33.45 10.00 -22.82
CA THR A 133 34.11 9.97 -24.13
C THR A 133 35.20 8.90 -24.25
N SER A 134 35.64 8.31 -23.13
CA SER A 134 36.69 7.28 -23.13
C SER A 134 36.20 5.90 -23.56
N ILE A 135 34.90 5.64 -23.44
CA ILE A 135 34.29 4.35 -23.80
C ILE A 135 34.30 4.18 -25.34
N THR A 136 34.49 2.96 -25.83
CA THR A 136 34.40 2.71 -27.28
C THR A 136 32.95 2.67 -27.75
N THR A 137 32.71 2.78 -29.07
CA THR A 137 31.34 2.72 -29.60
C THR A 137 30.77 1.31 -29.50
N GLU A 138 31.63 0.31 -29.66
CA GLU A 138 31.32 -1.11 -29.56
C GLU A 138 30.91 -1.50 -28.13
N GLU A 139 31.69 -1.06 -27.13
CA GLU A 139 31.34 -1.25 -25.72
C GLU A 139 30.03 -0.55 -25.38
N LEU A 140 29.87 0.71 -25.81
CA LEU A 140 28.63 1.46 -25.56
C LEU A 140 27.41 0.77 -26.20
N ALA A 141 27.54 0.27 -27.42
CA ALA A 141 26.48 -0.48 -28.10
C ALA A 141 26.13 -1.81 -27.40
N THR A 142 27.14 -2.48 -26.84
CA THR A 142 26.96 -3.72 -26.07
C THR A 142 26.24 -3.45 -24.75
N GLU A 143 26.64 -2.41 -24.04
CA GLU A 143 26.01 -1.96 -22.79
C GLU A 143 24.56 -1.50 -23.00
N LEU A 144 24.30 -0.76 -24.08
CA LEU A 144 22.94 -0.37 -24.48
C LEU A 144 22.07 -1.60 -24.74
N ARG A 145 22.58 -2.58 -25.48
CA ARG A 145 21.88 -3.84 -25.75
C ARG A 145 21.58 -4.59 -24.44
N ALA A 146 22.54 -4.71 -23.55
CA ALA A 146 22.37 -5.38 -22.26
C ALA A 146 21.38 -4.66 -21.33
N ALA A 147 21.35 -3.32 -21.36
CA ALA A 147 20.46 -2.52 -20.53
C ALA A 147 18.99 -2.58 -20.98
N ILE A 148 18.75 -2.85 -22.28
CA ILE A 148 17.42 -2.84 -22.90
C ILE A 148 16.88 -4.26 -23.12
N SER A 149 17.74 -5.24 -23.39
CA SER A 149 17.33 -6.60 -23.78
C SER A 149 17.20 -7.52 -22.58
N ASP A 150 16.20 -8.41 -22.61
CA ASP A 150 16.01 -9.44 -21.58
C ASP A 150 16.87 -10.68 -21.76
N ASP A 151 17.38 -10.94 -22.98
CA ASP A 151 18.24 -12.09 -23.26
C ASP A 151 19.39 -11.78 -24.24
N GLY A 152 20.51 -12.49 -24.04
CA GLY A 152 21.72 -12.47 -24.85
C GLY A 152 21.57 -13.10 -26.24
N LEU A 153 20.52 -12.75 -26.97
CA LEU A 153 20.36 -13.14 -28.37
C LEU A 153 21.47 -12.52 -29.22
N SER A 154 21.97 -13.28 -30.18
CA SER A 154 22.83 -12.74 -31.25
C SER A 154 21.95 -11.94 -32.21
N HIS A 155 21.66 -10.70 -31.82
CA HIS A 155 20.78 -9.78 -32.54
C HIS A 155 21.30 -9.44 -33.95
N GLU A 156 22.59 -9.63 -34.22
CA GLU A 156 23.22 -9.27 -35.50
C GLU A 156 22.83 -10.24 -36.62
N VAL A 157 22.88 -11.55 -36.39
CA VAL A 157 22.46 -12.54 -37.41
C VAL A 157 20.96 -12.45 -37.68
N ALA A 158 20.15 -12.23 -36.64
CA ALA A 158 18.71 -12.06 -36.78
C ALA A 158 18.36 -10.77 -37.54
N LEU A 159 19.10 -9.67 -37.31
CA LEU A 159 18.93 -8.43 -38.04
C LEU A 159 19.30 -8.60 -39.52
N ASP A 160 20.41 -9.27 -39.82
CA ASP A 160 20.83 -9.50 -41.20
C ASP A 160 19.83 -10.38 -41.97
N ASP A 161 19.33 -11.47 -41.35
CA ASP A 161 18.26 -12.29 -41.93
C ASP A 161 17.00 -11.45 -42.20
N PHE A 162 16.57 -10.65 -41.22
CA PHE A 162 15.42 -9.76 -41.37
C PHE A 162 15.60 -8.75 -42.51
N LEU A 163 16.75 -8.09 -42.60
CA LEU A 163 17.03 -7.13 -43.66
C LEU A 163 17.06 -7.80 -45.04
N ASN A 164 17.61 -9.01 -45.14
CA ASN A 164 17.60 -9.79 -46.38
C ASN A 164 16.16 -10.15 -46.80
N ARG A 165 15.33 -10.62 -45.86
CA ARG A 165 13.91 -10.91 -46.13
C ARG A 165 13.15 -9.67 -46.59
N LEU A 166 13.39 -8.51 -45.97
CA LEU A 166 12.77 -7.24 -46.38
C LEU A 166 13.22 -6.78 -47.77
N LYS A 167 14.49 -6.99 -48.10
CA LYS A 167 15.06 -6.66 -49.41
C LYS A 167 14.43 -7.51 -50.52
N ASP A 168 14.19 -8.79 -50.25
CA ASP A 168 13.63 -9.74 -51.22
C ASP A 168 12.09 -9.62 -51.35
N ALA A 169 11.45 -8.91 -50.43
CA ALA A 169 10.00 -8.70 -50.44
C ALA A 169 9.58 -7.77 -51.59
N LYS A 170 8.84 -8.34 -52.55
CA LYS A 170 8.40 -7.65 -53.78
C LYS A 170 7.09 -6.86 -53.64
N SER A 171 6.36 -7.03 -52.54
CA SER A 171 5.08 -6.35 -52.29
C SER A 171 4.99 -5.79 -50.87
N PRO A 172 4.21 -4.72 -50.65
CA PRO A 172 3.94 -4.20 -49.31
C PRO A 172 3.34 -5.28 -48.38
N GLN A 173 2.48 -6.14 -48.91
CA GLN A 173 1.87 -7.23 -48.14
C GLN A 173 2.90 -8.25 -47.67
N ALA A 174 3.86 -8.63 -48.53
CA ALA A 174 4.95 -9.52 -48.14
C ALA A 174 5.81 -8.90 -47.02
N ARG A 175 6.06 -7.58 -47.08
CA ARG A 175 6.76 -6.86 -46.01
C ARG A 175 5.99 -6.86 -44.69
N ASN A 176 4.68 -6.63 -44.75
CA ASN A 176 3.82 -6.65 -43.57
C ASN A 176 3.85 -8.02 -42.88
N GLU A 177 3.79 -9.12 -43.64
CA GLU A 177 3.91 -10.47 -43.07
C GLU A 177 5.30 -10.74 -42.46
N ILE A 178 6.38 -10.19 -43.03
CA ILE A 178 7.71 -10.27 -42.41
C ILE A 178 7.72 -9.53 -41.06
N TYR A 179 7.11 -8.35 -40.95
CA TYR A 179 6.99 -7.64 -39.67
C TYR A 179 6.17 -8.45 -38.64
N VAL A 180 5.07 -9.07 -39.08
CA VAL A 180 4.25 -9.93 -38.21
C VAL A 180 5.05 -11.12 -37.70
N ASP A 181 5.76 -11.82 -38.60
CA ASP A 181 6.57 -13.00 -38.26
C ASP A 181 7.72 -12.66 -37.31
N VAL A 182 8.39 -11.52 -37.49
CA VAL A 182 9.56 -11.15 -36.68
C VAL A 182 9.18 -10.52 -35.34
N PHE A 183 8.23 -9.61 -35.31
CA PHE A 183 7.93 -8.83 -34.10
C PHE A 183 6.80 -9.43 -33.25
N PHE A 184 5.85 -10.16 -33.84
CA PHE A 184 4.64 -10.57 -33.13
C PHE A 184 4.57 -12.08 -32.90
N LYS A 185 5.02 -12.91 -33.85
CA LYS A 185 4.94 -14.37 -33.73
C LYS A 185 5.64 -14.93 -32.48
N PRO A 186 6.87 -14.50 -32.11
CA PRO A 186 7.49 -14.97 -30.86
C PRO A 186 6.67 -14.65 -29.61
N ILE A 187 5.95 -13.53 -29.64
CA ILE A 187 5.11 -13.07 -28.53
C ILE A 187 3.77 -13.82 -28.51
N ILE A 188 3.18 -14.08 -29.68
CA ILE A 188 1.95 -14.85 -29.82
C ILE A 188 2.16 -16.30 -29.38
N ASP A 189 3.29 -16.90 -29.77
CA ASP A 189 3.63 -18.28 -29.41
C ASP A 189 3.85 -18.45 -27.89
N THR A 190 4.31 -17.38 -27.22
CA THR A 190 4.60 -17.41 -25.77
C THR A 190 3.45 -16.92 -24.89
N GLN A 191 2.66 -15.93 -25.32
CA GLN A 191 1.63 -15.27 -24.51
C GLN A 191 0.20 -15.42 -25.05
N GLY A 192 0.03 -16.10 -26.19
CA GLY A 192 -1.24 -16.31 -26.85
C GLY A 192 -1.70 -15.13 -27.74
N PRO A 193 -2.58 -15.38 -28.73
CA PRO A 193 -2.93 -14.40 -29.77
C PRO A 193 -3.78 -13.22 -29.27
N GLY A 194 -4.46 -13.37 -28.13
CA GLY A 194 -5.52 -12.44 -27.69
C GLY A 194 -5.05 -11.02 -27.39
N LYS A 195 -3.82 -10.81 -26.91
CA LYS A 195 -3.32 -9.47 -26.55
C LYS A 195 -2.80 -8.66 -27.74
N TYR A 196 -2.34 -9.33 -28.79
CA TYR A 196 -1.60 -8.70 -29.88
C TYR A 196 -2.33 -8.71 -31.23
N GLY A 197 -3.44 -9.44 -31.34
CA GLY A 197 -4.23 -9.54 -32.58
C GLY A 197 -4.56 -8.18 -33.19
N LYS A 198 -5.01 -7.21 -32.37
CA LYS A 198 -5.32 -5.85 -32.87
C LYS A 198 -4.14 -5.17 -33.56
N TYR A 199 -2.91 -5.37 -33.07
CA TYR A 199 -1.71 -4.74 -33.65
C TYR A 199 -1.27 -5.48 -34.92
N VAL A 200 -1.42 -6.80 -34.96
CA VAL A 200 -1.19 -7.60 -36.17
C VAL A 200 -2.14 -7.16 -37.29
N ASP A 201 -3.41 -6.95 -36.98
CA ASP A 201 -4.40 -6.47 -37.93
C ASP A 201 -4.07 -5.05 -38.43
N MET A 202 -3.54 -4.19 -37.57
CA MET A 202 -3.04 -2.86 -37.97
C MET A 202 -1.89 -2.97 -38.98
N VAL A 203 -0.91 -3.85 -38.74
CA VAL A 203 0.19 -4.06 -39.70
C VAL A 203 -0.34 -4.62 -41.01
N ARG A 204 -1.23 -5.63 -40.97
CA ARG A 204 -1.81 -6.24 -42.17
C ARG A 204 -2.66 -5.28 -42.99
N SER A 205 -3.34 -4.34 -42.33
CA SER A 205 -4.10 -3.27 -43.00
C SER A 205 -3.22 -2.16 -43.60
N GLY A 206 -1.90 -2.24 -43.42
CA GLY A 206 -0.93 -1.34 -44.07
C GLY A 206 -0.51 -0.14 -43.22
N ILE A 207 -0.81 -0.14 -41.92
CA ILE A 207 -0.29 0.87 -41.00
C ILE A 207 1.21 0.63 -40.79
N PRO A 208 2.07 1.66 -40.90
CA PRO A 208 3.52 1.51 -40.70
C PRO A 208 3.86 0.89 -39.34
N ILE A 209 4.87 0.02 -39.29
CA ILE A 209 5.20 -0.74 -38.07
C ILE A 209 5.58 0.20 -36.92
N MET A 210 6.22 1.33 -37.22
CA MET A 210 6.57 2.33 -36.23
C MET A 210 5.35 2.95 -35.55
N ASP A 211 4.28 3.18 -36.29
CA ASP A 211 3.04 3.73 -35.74
C ASP A 211 2.30 2.70 -34.88
N VAL A 212 2.35 1.43 -35.28
CA VAL A 212 1.85 0.31 -34.48
C VAL A 212 2.64 0.19 -33.18
N MET A 213 3.98 0.21 -33.23
CA MET A 213 4.85 0.18 -32.05
C MET A 213 4.60 1.38 -31.12
N ASN A 214 4.45 2.59 -31.66
CA ASN A 214 4.10 3.78 -30.88
C ASN A 214 2.73 3.63 -30.19
N THR A 215 1.77 3.01 -30.86
CA THR A 215 0.45 2.72 -30.28
C THR A 215 0.55 1.67 -29.18
N MET A 216 1.32 0.60 -29.38
CA MET A 216 1.61 -0.39 -28.33
C MET A 216 2.26 0.23 -27.10
N LEU A 217 3.21 1.15 -27.29
CA LEU A 217 3.87 1.86 -26.19
C LEU A 217 2.89 2.74 -25.41
N ARG A 218 2.03 3.49 -26.10
CA ARG A 218 0.98 4.29 -25.47
C ARG A 218 0.01 3.43 -24.68
N ASP A 219 -0.48 2.34 -25.27
CA ASP A 219 -1.42 1.44 -24.60
C ASP A 219 -0.80 0.79 -23.36
N ARG A 220 0.50 0.44 -23.42
CA ARG A 220 1.23 -0.07 -22.26
C ARG A 220 1.36 0.98 -21.16
N GLN A 221 1.66 2.23 -21.49
CA GLN A 221 1.73 3.33 -20.52
C GLN A 221 0.37 3.61 -19.88
N SER A 222 -0.70 3.60 -20.67
CA SER A 222 -2.07 3.75 -20.16
C SER A 222 -2.44 2.61 -19.20
N ALA A 223 -2.16 1.36 -19.57
CA ALA A 223 -2.41 0.20 -18.69
C ALA A 223 -1.59 0.25 -17.39
N GLN A 224 -0.33 0.71 -17.45
CA GLN A 224 0.49 0.90 -16.25
C GLN A 224 -0.09 1.99 -15.34
N SER A 225 -0.50 3.13 -15.90
CA SER A 225 -1.14 4.21 -15.14
C SER A 225 -2.42 3.75 -14.44
N GLU A 226 -3.26 2.98 -15.13
CA GLU A 226 -4.47 2.37 -14.54
C GLU A 226 -4.13 1.40 -13.40
N GLN A 227 -3.09 0.59 -13.57
CA GLN A 227 -2.63 -0.35 -12.54
C GLN A 227 -2.08 0.38 -11.31
N ASP A 228 -1.31 1.44 -11.49
CA ASP A 228 -0.80 2.29 -10.40
C ASP A 228 -1.95 2.98 -9.66
N GLN A 229 -2.94 3.48 -10.39
CA GLN A 229 -4.15 4.04 -9.79
C GLN A 229 -4.91 3.00 -8.96
N LYS A 230 -5.05 1.78 -9.48
CA LYS A 230 -5.68 0.66 -8.76
C LYS A 230 -4.92 0.32 -7.49
N GLN A 231 -3.59 0.25 -7.52
CA GLN A 231 -2.77 0.01 -6.34
C GLN A 231 -2.91 1.13 -5.29
N ARG A 232 -2.94 2.40 -5.72
CA ARG A 232 -3.16 3.54 -4.82
C ARG A 232 -4.54 3.48 -4.16
N LEU A 233 -5.60 3.17 -4.92
CA LEU A 233 -6.95 3.01 -4.38
C LEU A 233 -7.04 1.83 -3.40
N GLN A 234 -6.38 0.72 -3.71
CA GLN A 234 -6.30 -0.43 -2.82
C GLN A 234 -5.60 -0.07 -1.50
N GLY A 235 -4.48 0.66 -1.55
CA GLY A 235 -3.80 1.14 -0.35
C GLY A 235 -4.68 2.04 0.52
N LYS A 236 -5.45 2.95 -0.09
CA LYS A 236 -6.43 3.77 0.64
C LYS A 236 -7.55 2.94 1.26
N LEU A 237 -8.06 1.92 0.57
CA LEU A 237 -9.06 1.02 1.12
C LEU A 237 -8.54 0.30 2.37
N ASP A 238 -7.30 -0.18 2.33
CA ASP A 238 -6.71 -0.90 3.45
C ASP A 238 -6.36 0.03 4.62
N GLU A 239 -6.00 1.28 4.36
CA GLU A 239 -5.89 2.33 5.38
C GLU A 239 -7.24 2.63 6.05
N LEU A 240 -8.30 2.83 5.26
CA LEU A 240 -9.65 3.07 5.78
C LEU A 240 -10.18 1.89 6.61
N LYS A 241 -9.90 0.65 6.19
CA LYS A 241 -10.25 -0.55 6.97
C LYS A 241 -9.53 -0.57 8.32
N ARG A 242 -8.23 -0.25 8.35
CA ARG A 242 -7.46 -0.15 9.61
C ARG A 242 -7.98 0.97 10.51
N ALA A 243 -8.28 2.13 9.94
CA ALA A 243 -8.85 3.26 10.69
C ALA A 243 -10.22 2.90 11.29
N LYS A 244 -11.09 2.21 10.52
CA LYS A 244 -12.39 1.72 10.99
C LYS A 244 -12.23 0.73 12.15
N ALA A 245 -11.37 -0.27 12.01
CA ALA A 245 -11.11 -1.25 13.06
C ALA A 245 -10.55 -0.60 14.34
N ALA A 246 -9.64 0.38 14.20
CA ALA A 246 -9.11 1.13 15.34
C ALA A 246 -10.19 1.98 16.03
N HIS A 247 -11.08 2.59 15.26
CA HIS A 247 -12.21 3.35 15.78
C HIS A 247 -13.20 2.44 16.53
N GLU A 248 -13.55 1.28 15.96
CA GLU A 248 -14.41 0.28 16.61
C GLU A 248 -13.78 -0.24 17.91
N LEU A 249 -12.48 -0.54 17.91
CA LEU A 249 -11.76 -0.92 19.13
C LEU A 249 -11.77 0.20 20.18
N SER A 250 -11.59 1.45 19.75
CA SER A 250 -11.65 2.63 20.63
C SER A 250 -13.03 2.82 21.24
N LEU A 251 -14.10 2.64 20.45
CA LEU A 251 -15.47 2.65 20.94
C LEU A 251 -15.72 1.52 21.93
N ALA A 252 -15.29 0.29 21.62
CA ALA A 252 -15.42 -0.86 22.52
C ALA A 252 -14.67 -0.64 23.84
N LYS A 253 -13.44 -0.09 23.79
CA LYS A 253 -12.68 0.29 24.99
C LYS A 253 -13.39 1.36 25.82
N LYS A 254 -13.95 2.40 25.17
CA LYS A 254 -14.73 3.44 25.86
C LYS A 254 -16.00 2.87 26.50
N GLN A 255 -16.71 1.99 25.82
CA GLN A 255 -17.89 1.31 26.36
C GLN A 255 -17.52 0.42 27.55
N LYS A 256 -16.46 -0.40 27.43
CA LYS A 256 -15.96 -1.22 28.53
C LYS A 256 -15.54 -0.36 29.73
N ALA A 257 -14.78 0.72 29.51
CA ALA A 257 -14.40 1.64 30.59
C ALA A 257 -15.62 2.29 31.27
N ARG A 258 -16.70 2.57 30.53
CA ARG A 258 -17.96 3.06 31.10
C ARG A 258 -18.68 1.97 31.91
N GLN A 259 -18.69 0.73 31.44
CA GLN A 259 -19.24 -0.41 32.18
C GLN A 259 -18.45 -0.69 33.46
N ASP A 260 -17.12 -0.71 33.39
CA ASP A 260 -16.24 -0.94 34.54
C ASP A 260 -16.44 0.17 35.60
N ARG A 261 -16.58 1.43 35.18
CA ARG A 261 -16.91 2.55 36.09
C ARG A 261 -18.29 2.40 36.72
N ALA A 262 -19.29 1.97 35.96
CA ALA A 262 -20.63 1.72 36.49
C ALA A 262 -20.64 0.54 37.47
N ALA A 263 -19.90 -0.53 37.18
CA ALA A 263 -19.72 -1.68 38.07
C ALA A 263 -18.96 -1.30 39.35
N ALA A 264 -17.91 -0.49 39.25
CA ALA A 264 -17.18 0.02 40.42
C ALA A 264 -18.06 0.94 41.28
N ALA A 265 -18.90 1.79 40.68
CA ALA A 265 -19.86 2.62 41.41
C ALA A 265 -20.94 1.76 42.10
N ALA A 266 -21.43 0.70 41.44
CA ALA A 266 -22.36 -0.25 42.05
C ALA A 266 -21.71 -1.06 43.18
N ALA A 267 -20.44 -1.46 43.04
CA ALA A 267 -19.68 -2.16 44.09
C ALA A 267 -19.36 -1.25 45.27
N ALA A 268 -19.07 0.05 45.03
CA ALA A 268 -18.90 1.04 46.09
C ALA A 268 -20.23 1.28 46.84
N ALA A 269 -21.37 1.33 46.13
CA ALA A 269 -22.69 1.42 46.75
C ALA A 269 -23.06 0.16 47.54
N ALA A 270 -22.55 -1.03 47.15
CA ALA A 270 -22.75 -2.29 47.89
C ALA A 270 -21.78 -2.47 49.07
N SER A 271 -20.68 -1.71 49.12
CA SER A 271 -19.65 -1.73 50.17
C SER A 271 -19.99 -0.81 51.35
N ASP A 272 -20.86 0.18 51.14
CA ASP A 272 -21.34 1.10 52.20
C ASP A 272 -22.43 0.47 53.09
N ASP A 273 -22.89 -0.75 52.78
CA ASP A 273 -24.02 -1.43 53.45
C ASP A 273 -23.61 -2.69 54.24
N GLN A 274 -22.32 -2.87 54.54
CA GLN A 274 -21.84 -3.89 55.48
C GLN A 274 -21.36 -3.28 56.81
N SER A 275 -22.31 -3.28 57.76
CA SER A 275 -22.09 -3.78 59.13
C SER A 275 -21.29 -2.91 60.11
N GLN A 276 -21.84 -1.75 60.47
CA GLN A 276 -21.75 -1.30 61.86
C GLN A 276 -23.14 -1.41 62.49
N LEU A 277 -23.37 -2.48 63.26
CA LEU A 277 -24.54 -2.55 64.13
C LEU A 277 -24.54 -1.32 65.05
N PRO A 278 -25.68 -0.62 65.21
CA PRO A 278 -25.75 0.48 66.16
C PRO A 278 -25.39 -0.02 67.57
N PRO A 279 -24.75 0.81 68.41
CA PRO A 279 -24.45 0.42 69.78
C PRO A 279 -25.74 0.19 70.58
N CYS A 280 -25.64 -0.56 71.68
CA CYS A 280 -26.74 -0.80 72.61
C CYS A 280 -27.36 0.53 73.08
N THR A 281 -28.67 0.71 72.91
CA THR A 281 -29.32 1.99 73.27
C THR A 281 -29.27 2.30 74.77
N ALA A 282 -29.34 1.28 75.63
CA ALA A 282 -29.33 1.47 77.08
C ALA A 282 -27.94 1.80 77.66
N CYS A 283 -26.86 1.23 77.11
CA CYS A 283 -25.52 1.34 77.70
C CYS A 283 -24.41 1.77 76.73
N SER A 284 -24.75 2.06 75.48
CA SER A 284 -23.87 2.53 74.40
C SER A 284 -22.69 1.60 74.05
N LYS A 285 -22.72 0.34 74.49
CA LYS A 285 -21.70 -0.66 74.15
C LYS A 285 -21.87 -1.17 72.72
N ALA A 286 -20.76 -1.43 72.04
CA ALA A 286 -20.78 -2.11 70.75
C ALA A 286 -21.42 -3.50 70.89
N LEU A 287 -22.27 -3.85 69.93
CA LEU A 287 -22.99 -5.12 69.94
C LEU A 287 -22.18 -6.21 69.23
N ASP A 288 -22.27 -7.42 69.77
CA ASP A 288 -21.83 -8.62 69.06
C ASP A 288 -22.85 -8.91 67.95
N ALA A 289 -22.37 -9.21 66.75
CA ALA A 289 -23.23 -9.57 65.62
C ALA A 289 -23.92 -10.92 65.78
N GLN A 290 -23.48 -11.74 66.73
CA GLN A 290 -24.05 -13.06 67.01
C GLN A 290 -25.01 -13.08 68.20
N ASP A 291 -24.96 -12.08 69.09
CA ASP A 291 -25.73 -12.06 70.34
C ASP A 291 -26.19 -10.63 70.69
N PHE A 292 -27.38 -10.28 70.21
CA PHE A 292 -28.07 -9.04 70.52
C PHE A 292 -29.58 -9.25 70.52
N LEU A 293 -30.30 -8.41 71.26
CA LEU A 293 -31.76 -8.37 71.28
C LEU A 293 -32.21 -7.13 70.51
N ALA A 294 -33.09 -7.30 69.52
CA ALA A 294 -33.74 -6.17 68.86
C ALA A 294 -35.11 -5.92 69.50
N CYS A 295 -35.52 -4.65 69.58
CA CYS A 295 -36.92 -4.34 69.87
C CYS A 295 -37.81 -4.94 68.76
N PRO A 296 -38.72 -5.87 69.06
CA PRO A 296 -39.55 -6.51 68.04
C PRO A 296 -40.40 -5.49 67.24
N LEU A 297 -40.84 -4.42 67.89
CA LEU A 297 -41.61 -3.35 67.25
C LEU A 297 -40.76 -2.54 66.27
N CYS A 298 -39.55 -2.11 66.64
CA CYS A 298 -38.64 -1.40 65.73
C CYS A 298 -38.22 -2.27 64.55
N HIS A 299 -38.01 -3.57 64.78
CA HIS A 299 -37.66 -4.50 63.71
C HIS A 299 -38.81 -4.65 62.70
N ILE A 300 -40.05 -4.83 63.18
CA ILE A 300 -41.24 -4.90 62.31
C ILE A 300 -41.46 -3.58 61.56
N LEU A 301 -41.34 -2.43 62.24
CA LEU A 301 -41.56 -1.11 61.65
C LEU A 301 -40.49 -0.76 60.59
N SER A 302 -39.24 -1.16 60.79
CA SER A 302 -38.16 -0.95 59.83
C SER A 302 -38.27 -1.89 58.62
N GLU A 303 -38.44 -3.20 58.82
CA GLU A 303 -38.47 -4.16 57.71
C GLU A 303 -39.78 -4.16 56.92
N GLN A 304 -40.93 -4.22 57.60
CA GLN A 304 -42.22 -4.41 56.91
C GLN A 304 -42.82 -3.11 56.40
N TYR A 305 -42.68 -2.03 57.18
CA TYR A 305 -43.35 -0.77 56.88
C TYR A 305 -42.40 0.32 56.39
N LYS A 306 -41.07 0.10 56.42
CA LYS A 306 -40.03 1.10 56.11
C LYS A 306 -40.28 2.42 56.84
N VAL A 307 -40.81 2.34 58.05
CA VAL A 307 -41.25 3.51 58.81
C VAL A 307 -40.08 4.19 59.49
N GLU A 308 -39.08 3.39 59.91
CA GLU A 308 -37.89 3.82 60.64
C GLU A 308 -36.60 3.36 59.93
N ASN A 309 -35.52 4.14 60.05
CA ASN A 309 -34.30 3.87 59.29
C ASN A 309 -33.37 2.83 59.93
N LYS A 310 -33.50 2.48 61.22
CA LYS A 310 -32.66 1.45 61.89
C LYS A 310 -33.39 0.81 63.09
N PRO A 311 -33.29 -0.51 63.31
CA PRO A 311 -33.84 -1.16 64.50
C PRO A 311 -33.07 -0.72 65.77
N VAL A 312 -33.79 -0.54 66.87
CA VAL A 312 -33.21 -0.35 68.20
C VAL A 312 -32.71 -1.70 68.73
N LEU A 313 -31.45 -1.74 69.16
CA LEU A 313 -30.74 -2.95 69.55
C LEU A 313 -30.19 -2.86 70.98
N TYR A 314 -30.12 -4.01 71.65
CA TYR A 314 -29.72 -4.17 73.05
C TYR A 314 -28.71 -5.31 73.22
N CYS A 315 -27.77 -5.13 74.14
CA CYS A 315 -26.74 -6.15 74.42
C CYS A 315 -27.19 -7.23 75.41
N SER A 316 -28.35 -7.08 76.06
CA SER A 316 -28.86 -8.05 77.05
C SER A 316 -30.34 -7.80 77.36
N GLN A 317 -31.03 -8.81 77.88
CA GLN A 317 -32.44 -8.70 78.31
C GLN A 317 -32.63 -7.60 79.36
N LYS A 318 -31.69 -7.47 80.29
CA LYS A 318 -31.71 -6.40 81.30
C LYS A 318 -31.73 -5.01 80.67
N CYS A 319 -30.90 -4.78 79.65
CA CYS A 319 -30.89 -3.51 78.92
C CYS A 319 -32.16 -3.28 78.10
N HIS A 320 -32.76 -4.34 77.57
CA HIS A 320 -34.04 -4.28 76.88
C HIS A 320 -35.18 -3.88 77.83
N ASP A 321 -35.18 -4.43 79.04
CA ASP A 321 -36.22 -4.17 80.05
C ASP A 321 -36.04 -2.80 80.71
N GLU A 322 -34.79 -2.33 80.90
CA GLU A 322 -34.47 -1.01 81.47
C GLU A 322 -34.81 0.16 80.52
N ASP A 323 -34.78 -0.07 79.20
CA ASP A 323 -35.03 0.95 78.17
C ASP A 323 -36.50 1.02 77.74
N TYR A 324 -37.44 0.78 78.64
CA TYR A 324 -38.88 0.77 78.31
C TYR A 324 -39.41 2.16 77.87
N ARG A 325 -38.67 3.24 78.15
CA ARG A 325 -39.00 4.62 77.74
C ARG A 325 -38.80 4.88 76.25
N HIS A 326 -38.05 4.05 75.51
CA HIS A 326 -37.92 4.22 74.06
C HIS A 326 -39.27 4.12 73.34
N ARG A 327 -40.26 3.43 73.91
CA ARG A 327 -41.64 3.41 73.42
C ARG A 327 -42.29 4.79 73.41
N ASP A 328 -42.19 5.52 74.50
CA ASP A 328 -42.82 6.84 74.60
C ASP A 328 -42.06 7.91 73.82
N GLU A 329 -40.74 7.76 73.70
CA GLU A 329 -39.88 8.74 73.04
C GLU A 329 -39.79 8.55 71.52
N LEU A 330 -39.83 7.30 71.03
CA LEU A 330 -39.65 6.99 69.61
C LEU A 330 -40.93 6.44 68.96
N HIS A 331 -41.58 5.45 69.56
CA HIS A 331 -42.74 4.78 68.95
C HIS A 331 -44.01 5.65 68.93
N ILE A 332 -44.40 6.26 70.06
CA ILE A 332 -45.63 7.06 70.12
C ILE A 332 -45.58 8.31 69.21
N PRO A 333 -44.50 9.12 69.20
CA PRO A 333 -44.43 10.31 68.36
C PRO A 333 -44.43 9.96 66.87
N GLU A 334 -43.74 8.89 66.46
CA GLU A 334 -43.71 8.46 65.05
C GLU A 334 -45.05 7.88 64.58
N ARG A 335 -45.77 7.11 65.42
CA ARG A 335 -47.15 6.68 65.14
C ARG A 335 -48.07 7.86 64.84
N LYS A 336 -47.98 8.93 65.65
CA LYS A 336 -48.74 10.17 65.44
C LYS A 336 -48.34 10.87 64.13
N ARG A 337 -47.03 10.97 63.87
CA ARG A 337 -46.51 11.61 62.64
C ARG A 337 -47.01 10.92 61.37
N LYS A 338 -47.16 9.59 61.38
CA LYS A 338 -47.61 8.81 60.21
C LYS A 338 -49.07 8.34 60.27
N HIS A 339 -49.85 8.88 61.20
CA HIS A 339 -51.30 8.63 61.34
C HIS A 339 -51.66 7.13 61.47
N SER A 340 -50.83 6.38 62.20
CA SER A 340 -51.00 4.94 62.44
C SER A 340 -51.18 4.72 63.95
N GLU A 341 -52.33 5.12 64.48
CA GLU A 341 -52.67 4.94 65.89
C GLU A 341 -53.02 3.47 66.17
N ILE A 342 -52.22 2.83 67.02
CA ILE A 342 -52.44 1.47 67.52
C ILE A 342 -52.56 1.58 69.03
N ASP A 343 -53.68 1.11 69.58
CA ASP A 343 -53.92 1.00 71.02
C ASP A 343 -53.32 -0.31 71.55
N ASP A 344 -52.16 -0.19 72.20
CA ASP A 344 -51.39 -1.26 72.80
C ASP A 344 -51.36 -1.17 74.34
N GLU A 345 -52.22 -0.36 74.97
CA GLU A 345 -52.23 -0.18 76.44
C GLU A 345 -52.52 -1.49 77.20
N ASN A 346 -53.32 -2.37 76.61
CA ASN A 346 -53.68 -3.68 77.19
C ASN A 346 -52.50 -4.67 77.25
N GLN A 347 -51.38 -4.34 76.61
CA GLN A 347 -50.15 -5.15 76.58
C GLN A 347 -49.14 -4.71 77.65
N LEU A 348 -49.51 -3.73 78.49
CA LEU A 348 -48.64 -3.13 79.50
C LEU A 348 -49.08 -3.51 80.92
N GLU A 349 -48.12 -3.70 81.80
CA GLU A 349 -48.29 -3.81 83.25
C GLU A 349 -47.69 -2.58 83.92
N PHE A 350 -48.53 -1.81 84.61
CA PHE A 350 -48.14 -0.60 85.33
C PHE A 350 -47.72 -0.92 86.76
N ALA A 351 -46.67 -0.25 87.25
CA ALA A 351 -46.32 -0.28 88.66
C ALA A 351 -47.47 0.33 89.50
N LEU A 352 -47.80 -0.31 90.63
CA LEU A 352 -48.95 0.05 91.47
C LEU A 352 -48.91 1.50 91.98
N GLU A 353 -47.72 2.11 92.06
CA GLU A 353 -47.47 3.41 92.69
C GLU A 353 -47.25 4.55 91.68
N ASP A 354 -46.88 4.23 90.43
CA ASP A 354 -46.58 5.23 89.40
C ASP A 354 -46.99 4.72 88.01
N LYS A 355 -48.02 5.34 87.43
CA LYS A 355 -48.51 5.01 86.08
C LYS A 355 -47.54 5.40 84.96
N THR A 356 -46.46 6.10 85.27
CA THR A 356 -45.39 6.40 84.31
C THR A 356 -44.32 5.31 84.27
N GLN A 357 -44.35 4.36 85.21
CA GLN A 357 -43.50 3.18 85.20
C GLN A 357 -44.33 1.94 84.84
N TYR A 358 -44.03 1.35 83.69
CA TYR A 358 -44.72 0.18 83.21
C TYR A 358 -43.76 -0.71 82.42
N GLN A 359 -44.08 -2.01 82.37
CA GLN A 359 -43.34 -3.04 81.65
C GLN A 359 -44.29 -3.81 80.72
N ALA A 360 -43.76 -4.64 79.83
CA ALA A 360 -44.60 -5.52 79.02
C ALA A 360 -45.27 -6.53 79.94
N ARG A 361 -46.59 -6.71 79.81
CA ARG A 361 -47.37 -7.61 80.66
C ARG A 361 -46.80 -9.03 80.68
N LYS A 362 -46.28 -9.49 79.53
CA LYS A 362 -45.45 -10.70 79.37
C LYS A 362 -44.66 -10.60 78.08
N ILE A 363 -43.40 -10.17 78.16
CA ILE A 363 -42.58 -9.92 76.97
C ILE A 363 -42.32 -11.19 76.15
N GLU A 364 -42.28 -12.34 76.83
CA GLU A 364 -42.18 -13.69 76.25
C GLU A 364 -43.31 -14.01 75.26
N GLU A 365 -44.52 -13.48 75.48
CA GLU A 365 -45.66 -13.70 74.57
C GLU A 365 -45.56 -12.85 73.29
N HIS A 366 -44.66 -11.86 73.27
CA HIS A 366 -44.40 -10.98 72.13
C HIS A 366 -43.12 -11.35 71.35
N PHE A 367 -42.29 -12.23 71.90
CA PHE A 367 -41.20 -12.86 71.16
C PHE A 367 -41.75 -14.01 70.33
N ILE A 368 -41.74 -13.86 69.01
CA ILE A 368 -41.95 -15.00 68.12
C ILE A 368 -40.59 -15.64 67.86
N THR A 369 -40.47 -16.95 68.10
CA THR A 369 -39.26 -17.67 67.68
C THR A 369 -39.17 -17.67 66.16
N LEU A 370 -37.97 -17.76 65.60
CA LEU A 370 -37.77 -17.82 64.14
C LEU A 370 -38.60 -18.97 63.53
N ASP A 371 -38.68 -20.09 64.21
CA ASP A 371 -39.49 -21.25 63.82
C ASP A 371 -40.98 -20.93 63.78
N ASP A 372 -41.50 -20.23 64.79
CA ASP A 372 -42.92 -19.83 64.84
C ASP A 372 -43.25 -18.76 63.79
N ALA A 373 -42.30 -17.87 63.49
CA ALA A 373 -42.45 -16.86 62.43
C ALA A 373 -42.50 -17.51 61.05
N ILE A 374 -41.60 -18.46 60.78
CA ILE A 374 -41.60 -19.26 59.55
C ILE A 374 -42.91 -20.04 59.43
N LYS A 375 -43.36 -20.69 60.50
CA LYS A 375 -44.62 -21.45 60.50
C LYS A 375 -45.82 -20.58 60.18
N LYS A 376 -45.91 -19.36 60.74
CA LYS A 376 -46.97 -18.39 60.41
C LYS A 376 -46.87 -17.90 58.96
N TYR A 377 -45.66 -17.65 58.45
CA TYR A 377 -45.45 -17.26 57.05
C TYR A 377 -45.88 -18.36 56.08
N GLN A 378 -45.50 -19.61 56.34
CA GLN A 378 -45.87 -20.78 55.53
C GLN A 378 -47.40 -20.97 55.52
N GLN A 379 -48.08 -20.82 56.65
CA GLN A 379 -49.54 -20.90 56.74
C GLN A 379 -50.23 -19.80 55.93
N ARG A 380 -49.69 -18.58 55.94
CA ARG A 380 -50.31 -17.42 55.30
C ARG A 380 -50.08 -17.38 53.78
N THR A 381 -48.96 -17.93 53.31
CA THR A 381 -48.54 -17.86 51.89
C THR A 381 -48.63 -19.19 51.15
N GLY A 382 -48.77 -20.31 51.86
CA GLY A 382 -48.73 -21.66 51.30
C GLY A 382 -47.34 -22.13 50.87
N ALA A 383 -46.29 -21.33 51.10
CA ALA A 383 -44.92 -21.69 50.79
C ALA A 383 -44.34 -22.63 51.85
N THR A 384 -43.55 -23.63 51.47
CA THR A 384 -42.73 -24.44 52.39
C THR A 384 -41.29 -23.97 52.37
N VAL A 385 -40.75 -23.64 53.54
CA VAL A 385 -39.35 -23.27 53.76
C VAL A 385 -38.73 -24.35 54.64
N SER A 386 -37.80 -25.13 54.09
CA SER A 386 -37.03 -26.10 54.86
C SER A 386 -35.79 -25.39 55.40
N LEU A 387 -35.65 -25.33 56.73
CA LEU A 387 -34.41 -24.93 57.38
C LEU A 387 -33.56 -26.20 57.53
N GLU A 388 -32.44 -26.30 56.81
CA GLU A 388 -31.35 -27.22 57.16
C GLU A 388 -30.44 -26.57 58.21
#